data_AF-A0AAD5L9G9-F1
#
_entry.id   AF-A0AAD5L9G9-F1
#
_cell.length_a   1.000
_cell.length_b   1.000
_cell.length_c   1.000
_cell.angle_alpha   90.00
_cell.angle_beta   90.00
_cell.angle_gamma   90.00
#
_symmetry.space_group_name_H-M   'P 1'
#
loop_
_entity.id
_entity.type
_entity.pdbx_description
1 polymer ?
#
loop_
_entity_poly.entity_id
_entity_poly.type
_entity_poly.pdbx_seq_one_letter_code
_entity_poly.pdbx_strand_id
1 'polypeptide(L)'
;MHVEYLFELLEENPLLTLADELYIKHRINVVAQTIRNSLDAMCYTIKQTHKQPADIKAERVKIRRKEYILKIMKAQADGKHVIFFDETGYNLCCARNRGWSRRGTRAVHVRDISRGQSLNVICAISEDGVEYVKYLFGSTKADTVAEFVRRLLREVVTKISLFDVVIVCDNASVHNSVTQVIEEPEFVGVEAIPLSPYSPMLKPIENTFSVFKSAVQTYLAEHCQEILTVPSGTTKTKHRAAWLRRATEYSMSAKVTSDLCPKLCRHSQRFYIPALAMADMPIGA
;
A
#
# COMPACT_ATOMS: atom_id res chain seq x y z
N MET A 1 -41.89 9.95 -7.39
CA MET A 1 -40.75 9.00 -7.42
C MET A 1 -40.45 8.66 -5.97
N HIS A 2 -40.60 7.39 -5.58
CA HIS A 2 -40.32 7.01 -4.19
C HIS A 2 -38.81 7.09 -3.98
N VAL A 3 -38.38 8.05 -3.18
CA VAL A 3 -36.94 8.34 -2.99
C VAL A 3 -36.24 7.16 -2.33
N GLU A 4 -36.92 6.42 -1.45
CA GLU A 4 -36.44 5.18 -0.84
C GLU A 4 -36.23 4.05 -1.85
N TYR A 5 -37.01 4.00 -2.93
CA TYR A 5 -36.82 2.99 -3.98
C TYR A 5 -35.49 3.20 -4.74
N LEU A 6 -35.09 4.45 -4.96
CA LEU A 6 -33.78 4.75 -5.52
C LEU A 6 -32.64 4.32 -4.60
N PHE A 7 -32.87 4.40 -3.29
CA PHE A 7 -31.92 3.98 -2.28
C PHE A 7 -31.70 2.47 -2.31
N GLU A 8 -32.79 1.68 -2.29
CA GLU A 8 -32.71 0.21 -2.36
C GLU A 8 -31.94 -0.25 -3.60
N LEU A 9 -32.23 0.33 -4.76
CA LEU A 9 -31.51 0.04 -6.00
C LEU A 9 -30.01 0.33 -5.90
N LEU A 10 -29.62 1.45 -5.28
CA LEU A 10 -28.21 1.82 -5.13
C LEU A 10 -27.46 1.02 -4.05
N GLU A 11 -28.16 0.56 -3.00
CA GLU A 11 -27.58 -0.36 -2.02
C GLU A 11 -27.31 -1.75 -2.65
N GLU A 12 -28.22 -2.23 -3.50
CA GLU A 12 -28.04 -3.47 -4.24
C GLU A 12 -26.90 -3.35 -5.28
N ASN A 13 -26.90 -2.26 -6.05
CA ASN A 13 -25.89 -2.04 -7.09
C ASN A 13 -25.56 -0.54 -7.25
N PRO A 14 -24.41 -0.09 -6.71
CA PRO A 14 -24.00 1.31 -6.78
C PRO A 14 -23.54 1.75 -8.18
N LEU A 15 -23.55 0.85 -9.18
CA LEU A 15 -23.15 1.13 -10.56
C LEU A 15 -24.34 1.40 -11.49
N LEU A 16 -25.58 1.38 -10.97
CA LEU A 16 -26.77 1.55 -11.80
C LEU A 16 -26.87 2.96 -12.38
N THR A 17 -27.23 3.01 -13.66
CA THR A 17 -27.82 4.22 -14.26
C THR A 17 -29.30 4.27 -13.88
N LEU A 18 -29.62 4.95 -12.78
CA LEU A 18 -30.99 4.97 -12.23
C LEU A 18 -32.07 5.41 -13.23
N ALA A 19 -31.75 6.29 -14.18
CA ALA A 19 -32.70 6.69 -15.22
C ALA A 19 -33.10 5.52 -16.11
N ASP A 20 -32.12 4.71 -16.53
CA ASP A 20 -32.34 3.52 -17.34
C ASP A 20 -33.10 2.46 -16.53
N GLU A 21 -32.73 2.27 -15.27
CA GLU A 21 -33.37 1.28 -14.39
C GLU A 21 -34.86 1.59 -14.14
N LEU A 22 -35.20 2.86 -13.91
CA LEU A 22 -36.59 3.31 -13.77
C LEU A 22 -37.39 3.12 -15.06
N TYR A 23 -36.76 3.35 -16.21
CA TYR A 23 -37.42 3.13 -17.50
C TYR A 23 -37.61 1.64 -17.79
N ILE A 24 -36.61 0.80 -17.50
CA ILE A 24 -36.66 -0.65 -17.73
C ILE A 24 -37.70 -1.31 -16.84
N LYS A 25 -37.71 -1.00 -15.54
CA LYS A 25 -38.62 -1.66 -14.57
C LYS A 25 -40.01 -1.06 -14.55
N HIS A 26 -40.13 0.27 -14.67
CA HIS A 26 -41.39 0.98 -14.41
C HIS A 26 -41.88 1.80 -15.60
N ARG A 27 -41.15 1.81 -16.73
CA ARG A 27 -41.45 2.65 -17.90
C ARG A 27 -41.55 4.14 -17.56
N ILE A 28 -40.86 4.57 -16.49
CA ILE A 28 -40.83 5.95 -16.06
C ILE A 28 -39.63 6.64 -16.70
N ASN A 29 -39.89 7.63 -17.55
CA ASN A 29 -38.86 8.51 -18.07
C ASN A 29 -38.58 9.64 -17.08
N VAL A 30 -37.34 9.71 -16.61
CA VAL A 30 -36.89 10.74 -15.68
C VAL A 30 -35.62 11.37 -16.22
N VAL A 31 -35.57 12.69 -16.24
CA VAL A 31 -34.34 13.41 -16.58
C VAL A 31 -33.31 13.23 -15.48
N ALA A 32 -32.04 13.06 -15.86
CA ALA A 32 -30.93 12.80 -14.92
C ALA A 32 -30.81 13.84 -13.81
N GLN A 33 -31.18 15.11 -14.08
CA GLN A 33 -31.14 16.18 -13.08
C GLN A 33 -32.15 15.95 -11.93
N THR A 34 -33.33 15.39 -12.21
CA THR A 34 -34.32 15.07 -11.18
C THR A 34 -33.79 13.97 -10.25
N ILE A 35 -33.15 12.95 -10.81
CA ILE A 35 -32.50 11.89 -10.02
C ILE A 35 -31.37 12.48 -9.18
N ARG A 36 -30.51 13.32 -9.77
CA ARG A 36 -29.42 14.00 -9.05
C ARG A 36 -29.96 14.82 -7.88
N ASN A 37 -30.99 15.64 -8.09
CA ASN A 37 -31.57 16.45 -7.02
C ASN A 37 -32.12 15.58 -5.87
N SER A 38 -32.77 14.46 -6.19
CA SER A 38 -33.25 13.50 -5.19
C SER A 38 -32.09 12.84 -4.41
N LEU A 39 -31.02 12.46 -5.10
CA LEU A 39 -29.82 11.89 -4.48
C LEU A 39 -29.07 12.92 -3.62
N ASP A 40 -28.93 14.16 -4.10
CA ASP A 40 -28.29 15.26 -3.37
C ASP A 40 -29.06 15.58 -2.08
N ALA A 41 -30.39 15.57 -2.11
CA ALA A 41 -31.24 15.73 -0.92
C ALA A 41 -31.02 14.62 0.12
N MET A 42 -30.59 13.43 -0.32
CA MET A 42 -30.20 12.30 0.54
C MET A 42 -28.70 12.28 0.88
N CYS A 43 -27.95 13.33 0.54
CA CYS A 43 -26.51 13.42 0.73
C CYS A 43 -25.70 12.33 -0.02
N TYR A 44 -26.23 11.80 -1.12
CA TYR A 44 -25.47 10.92 -2.02
C TYR A 44 -24.56 11.74 -2.93
N THR A 45 -23.27 11.43 -2.91
CA THR A 45 -22.28 12.03 -3.80
C THR A 45 -21.68 10.97 -4.71
N ILE A 46 -21.42 11.30 -5.97
CA ILE A 46 -20.69 10.41 -6.88
C ILE A 46 -19.27 10.22 -6.33
N LYS A 47 -18.87 8.96 -6.13
CA LYS A 47 -17.54 8.56 -5.66
C LYS A 47 -16.86 7.68 -6.71
N GLN A 48 -15.53 7.68 -6.71
CA GLN A 48 -14.77 6.71 -7.49
C GLN A 48 -14.99 5.31 -6.90
N THR A 49 -15.28 4.32 -7.75
CA THR A 49 -15.54 2.95 -7.31
C THR A 49 -14.26 2.28 -6.83
N HIS A 50 -14.32 1.65 -5.66
CA HIS A 50 -13.22 0.88 -5.11
C HIS A 50 -13.43 -0.61 -5.40
N LYS A 51 -12.54 -1.22 -6.18
CA LYS A 51 -12.63 -2.64 -6.55
C LYS A 51 -12.13 -3.49 -5.37
N GLN A 52 -13.00 -4.32 -4.80
CA GLN A 52 -12.63 -5.28 -3.77
C GLN A 52 -12.68 -6.71 -4.34
N PRO A 53 -11.63 -7.52 -4.17
CA PRO A 53 -11.69 -8.97 -4.43
C PRO A 53 -12.85 -9.62 -3.69
N ALA A 54 -13.70 -10.36 -4.41
CA ALA A 54 -14.86 -11.05 -3.83
C ALA A 54 -14.45 -12.01 -2.69
N ASP A 55 -13.26 -12.61 -2.82
CA ASP A 55 -12.69 -13.57 -1.87
C ASP A 55 -12.37 -12.99 -0.49
N ILE A 56 -12.33 -11.66 -0.32
CA ILE A 56 -12.03 -11.02 0.99
C ILE A 56 -13.00 -11.44 2.09
N LYS A 57 -14.25 -11.71 1.71
CA LYS A 57 -15.32 -12.11 2.63
C LYS A 57 -15.46 -13.62 2.77
N ALA A 58 -14.72 -14.40 1.97
CA ALA A 58 -14.77 -15.85 2.02
C ALA A 58 -14.26 -16.35 3.39
N GLU A 59 -14.96 -17.33 3.95
CA GLU A 59 -14.66 -17.87 5.28
C GLU A 59 -13.21 -18.37 5.39
N ARG A 60 -12.70 -19.00 4.33
CA ARG A 60 -11.29 -19.43 4.23
C ARG A 60 -10.29 -18.29 4.46
N VAL A 61 -10.58 -17.07 4.01
CA VAL A 61 -9.68 -15.91 4.20
C VAL A 61 -9.81 -15.40 5.63
N LYS A 62 -11.01 -15.37 6.19
CA LYS A 62 -11.26 -14.99 7.59
C LYS A 62 -10.54 -15.91 8.57
N ILE A 63 -10.61 -17.23 8.36
CA ILE A 63 -9.87 -18.23 9.14
C ILE A 63 -8.36 -17.96 9.08
N ARG A 64 -7.81 -17.80 7.87
CA ARG A 64 -6.37 -17.49 7.69
C ARG A 64 -5.96 -16.18 8.36
N ARG A 65 -6.81 -15.16 8.36
CA ARG A 65 -6.57 -13.89 9.08
C ARG A 65 -6.51 -14.11 10.58
N LYS A 66 -7.47 -14.86 11.14
CA LYS A 66 -7.49 -15.21 12.56
C LYS A 66 -6.23 -15.99 12.95
N GLU A 67 -5.88 -17.02 12.20
CA GLU A 67 -4.66 -17.82 12.44
C GLU A 67 -3.39 -16.97 12.37
N TYR A 68 -3.28 -16.11 11.37
CA TYR A 68 -2.17 -15.17 11.24
C TYR A 68 -2.05 -14.27 12.49
N ILE A 69 -3.15 -13.67 12.94
CA ILE A 69 -3.15 -12.80 14.12
C ILE A 69 -2.77 -13.57 15.39
N LEU A 70 -3.26 -14.80 15.57
CA LEU A 70 -2.87 -15.63 16.71
C LEU A 70 -1.36 -15.90 16.73
N LYS A 71 -0.74 -16.15 15.57
CA LYS A 71 0.71 -16.34 15.47
C LYS A 71 1.48 -15.06 15.78
N ILE A 72 1.04 -13.92 15.27
CA ILE A 72 1.67 -12.61 15.55
C ILE A 72 1.56 -12.26 17.03
N MET A 73 0.37 -12.40 17.63
CA MET A 73 0.17 -12.14 19.06
C MET A 73 1.01 -13.05 19.94
N LYS A 74 1.16 -14.33 19.55
CA LYS A 74 2.07 -15.26 20.24
C LYS A 74 3.52 -14.78 20.15
N ALA A 75 4.01 -14.46 18.95
CA ALA A 75 5.37 -13.94 18.77
C ALA A 75 5.62 -12.68 19.61
N GLN A 76 4.66 -11.75 19.64
CA GLN A 76 4.74 -10.54 20.48
C GLN A 76 4.74 -10.86 21.97
N ALA A 77 3.90 -11.80 22.42
CA ALA A 77 3.85 -12.24 23.82
C ALA A 77 5.13 -12.95 24.26
N ASP A 78 5.76 -13.70 23.34
CA ASP A 78 7.06 -14.35 23.53
C ASP A 78 8.23 -13.34 23.46
N GLY A 79 7.96 -12.05 23.24
CA GLY A 79 8.98 -10.99 23.18
C GLY A 79 9.81 -10.99 21.89
N LYS A 80 9.33 -11.64 20.83
CA LYS A 80 10.06 -11.75 19.57
C LYS A 80 10.08 -10.43 18.80
N HIS A 81 11.18 -10.21 18.10
CA HIS A 81 11.39 -9.12 17.18
C HIS A 81 10.70 -9.37 15.84
N VAL A 82 9.51 -8.81 15.66
CA VAL A 82 8.71 -8.99 14.45
C VAL A 82 9.09 -7.95 13.38
N ILE A 83 9.66 -8.43 12.29
CA ILE A 83 10.11 -7.62 11.15
C ILE A 83 9.14 -7.81 9.98
N PHE A 84 8.54 -6.70 9.53
CA PHE A 84 7.69 -6.66 8.35
C PHE A 84 8.47 -6.12 7.16
N PHE A 85 8.51 -6.83 6.04
CA PHE A 85 9.12 -6.29 4.83
C PHE A 85 8.20 -6.39 3.61
N ASP A 86 8.45 -5.50 2.65
CA ASP A 86 7.70 -5.39 1.41
C ASP A 86 8.44 -4.57 0.35
N GLU A 87 7.90 -4.58 -0.86
CA GLU A 87 8.36 -3.72 -1.95
C GLU A 87 7.37 -2.63 -2.34
N THR A 88 7.92 -1.51 -2.82
CA THR A 88 7.14 -0.49 -3.51
C THR A 88 7.90 0.07 -4.70
N GLY A 89 7.19 0.28 -5.81
CA GLY A 89 7.73 0.90 -7.01
C GLY A 89 7.42 2.40 -7.11
N TYR A 90 8.36 3.15 -7.67
CA TYR A 90 8.23 4.58 -7.98
C TYR A 90 8.68 4.89 -9.38
N ASN A 91 8.05 5.91 -9.97
CA ASN A 91 8.54 6.54 -11.17
C ASN A 91 8.44 8.07 -11.01
N LEU A 92 9.21 8.80 -11.81
CA LEU A 92 9.19 10.26 -11.79
C LEU A 92 7.86 10.87 -12.25
N CYS A 93 7.00 10.07 -12.89
CA CYS A 93 5.68 10.50 -13.31
C CYS A 93 4.66 10.43 -12.16
N CYS A 94 5.06 10.01 -10.95
CA CYS A 94 4.24 10.07 -9.74
C CYS A 94 4.10 11.52 -9.25
N ALA A 95 3.33 12.35 -9.96
CA ALA A 95 2.91 13.65 -9.45
C ALA A 95 1.55 13.56 -8.75
N ARG A 96 1.26 14.54 -7.88
CA ARG A 96 -0.01 14.63 -7.14
C ARG A 96 -1.20 14.47 -8.11
N ASN A 97 -2.14 13.62 -7.73
CA ASN A 97 -3.34 13.32 -8.53
C ASN A 97 -4.51 14.29 -8.23
N ARG A 98 -4.31 15.24 -7.32
CA ARG A 98 -5.29 16.26 -6.94
C ARG A 98 -4.63 17.63 -7.00
N GLY A 99 -5.38 18.62 -7.48
CA GLY A 99 -4.98 20.01 -7.59
C GLY A 99 -6.19 20.92 -7.49
N TRP A 100 -5.96 22.17 -7.13
CA TRP A 100 -7.01 23.17 -7.00
C TRP A 100 -7.32 23.79 -8.37
N SER A 101 -8.60 24.03 -8.64
CA SER A 101 -9.07 24.80 -9.79
C SER A 101 -10.38 25.50 -9.45
N ARG A 102 -10.78 26.50 -10.25
CA ARG A 102 -12.05 27.19 -10.04
C ARG A 102 -13.21 26.20 -10.21
N ARG A 103 -14.30 26.38 -9.44
CA ARG A 103 -15.51 25.55 -9.58
C ARG A 103 -15.98 25.57 -11.03
N GLY A 104 -16.25 24.40 -11.60
CA GLY A 104 -16.63 24.24 -13.01
C GLY A 104 -15.46 24.15 -13.99
N THR A 105 -14.21 24.24 -13.53
CA THR A 105 -13.01 24.15 -14.39
C THR A 105 -12.10 23.00 -13.96
N ARG A 106 -11.35 22.44 -14.93
CA ARG A 106 -10.43 21.33 -14.68
C ARG A 106 -9.13 21.86 -14.07
N ALA A 107 -8.60 21.18 -13.05
CA ALA A 107 -7.20 21.38 -12.65
C ALA A 107 -6.30 20.73 -13.72
N VAL A 108 -5.57 21.54 -14.48
CA VAL A 108 -4.70 21.07 -15.57
C VAL A 108 -3.25 21.17 -15.13
N HIS A 109 -2.54 20.04 -15.14
CA HIS A 109 -1.10 19.98 -14.94
C HIS A 109 -0.48 19.32 -16.18
N VAL A 110 0.18 20.10 -17.01
CA VAL A 110 0.88 19.60 -18.20
C VAL A 110 2.12 18.81 -17.73
N ARG A 111 2.25 17.56 -18.16
CA ARG A 111 3.38 16.68 -17.81
C ARG A 111 4.19 16.36 -19.07
N ASP A 112 5.51 16.42 -18.95
CA ASP A 112 6.40 15.90 -19.98
C ASP A 112 6.38 14.37 -19.99
N ILE A 113 5.72 13.81 -21.00
CA ILE A 113 5.49 12.38 -21.18
C ILE A 113 6.80 11.70 -21.59
N SER A 114 7.63 11.32 -20.62
CA SER A 114 8.60 10.25 -20.84
C SER A 114 8.60 9.36 -19.61
N ARG A 115 8.12 8.13 -19.76
CA ARG A 115 8.23 7.08 -18.73
C ARG A 115 9.73 6.92 -18.40
N GLY A 116 10.15 7.52 -17.29
CA GLY A 116 11.50 7.32 -16.76
C GLY A 116 11.67 5.89 -16.23
N GLN A 117 12.88 5.54 -15.83
CA GLN A 117 13.13 4.29 -15.12
C GLN A 117 12.31 4.25 -13.83
N SER A 118 11.75 3.07 -13.52
CA SER A 118 11.13 2.81 -12.23
C SER A 118 12.19 2.41 -11.21
N LEU A 119 12.09 2.99 -10.01
CA LEU A 119 12.88 2.61 -8.85
C LEU A 119 12.00 1.79 -7.92
N ASN A 120 12.40 0.54 -7.68
CA ASN A 120 11.82 -0.31 -6.66
C ASN A 120 12.60 -0.14 -5.36
N VAL A 121 11.86 -0.05 -4.26
CA VAL A 121 12.40 0.04 -2.91
C VAL A 121 11.88 -1.16 -2.13
N ILE A 122 12.80 -1.97 -1.63
CA ILE A 122 12.51 -3.06 -0.68
C ILE A 122 12.88 -2.55 0.69
N CYS A 123 11.96 -2.61 1.65
CA CYS A 123 12.17 -2.08 2.99
C CYS A 123 11.68 -3.08 4.02
N ALA A 124 12.40 -3.19 5.13
CA ALA A 124 12.05 -3.95 6.30
C ALA A 124 11.94 -3.02 7.50
N ILE A 125 10.86 -3.15 8.27
CA ILE A 125 10.58 -2.34 9.45
C ILE A 125 10.20 -3.22 10.64
N SER A 126 10.44 -2.72 11.85
CA SER A 126 10.05 -3.32 13.12
C SER A 126 9.40 -2.24 14.00
N GLU A 127 9.13 -2.56 15.27
CA GLU A 127 8.73 -1.54 16.25
C GLU A 127 9.84 -0.55 16.58
N ASP A 128 11.10 -0.87 16.30
CA ASP A 128 12.25 0.01 16.56
C ASP A 128 12.53 1.00 15.42
N GLY A 129 12.03 0.74 14.22
CA GLY A 129 12.26 1.60 13.06
C GLY A 129 12.45 0.84 11.77
N VAL A 130 13.30 1.39 10.90
CA VAL A 130 13.74 0.74 9.65
C VAL A 130 14.92 -0.16 9.95
N GLU A 131 14.78 -1.45 9.68
CA GLU A 131 15.85 -2.44 9.89
C GLU A 131 16.81 -2.46 8.70
N TYR A 132 16.26 -2.47 7.49
CA TYR A 132 17.05 -2.51 6.27
C TYR A 132 16.26 -2.00 5.07
N VAL A 133 16.92 -1.29 4.15
CA VAL A 133 16.32 -0.77 2.92
C VAL A 133 17.26 -0.95 1.74
N LYS A 134 16.69 -1.33 0.58
CA LYS A 134 17.43 -1.54 -0.66
C LYS A 134 16.72 -0.85 -1.82
N TYR A 135 17.50 -0.10 -2.62
CA TYR A 135 17.02 0.70 -3.74
C TYR A 135 17.52 0.12 -5.07
N LEU A 136 16.60 -0.33 -5.91
CA LEU A 136 16.88 -1.09 -7.14
C LEU A 136 16.15 -0.48 -8.33
N PHE A 137 16.87 -0.19 -9.42
CA PHE A 137 16.22 0.19 -10.66
C PHE A 137 15.73 -1.05 -11.42
N GLY A 138 14.54 -0.97 -11.99
CA GLY A 138 13.90 -2.09 -12.70
C GLY A 138 13.07 -2.99 -11.78
N SER A 139 12.71 -4.18 -12.28
CA SER A 139 11.83 -5.12 -11.59
C SER A 139 12.54 -5.91 -10.50
N THR A 140 11.83 -6.18 -9.41
CA THR A 140 12.30 -7.06 -8.33
C THR A 140 12.18 -8.53 -8.76
N LYS A 141 13.23 -9.31 -8.55
CA LYS A 141 13.28 -10.76 -8.80
C LYS A 141 13.42 -11.52 -7.49
N ALA A 142 13.05 -12.79 -7.45
CA ALA A 142 13.16 -13.64 -6.26
C ALA A 142 14.59 -13.70 -5.70
N ASP A 143 15.62 -13.74 -6.55
CA ASP A 143 17.04 -13.72 -6.11
C ASP A 143 17.42 -12.41 -5.42
N THR A 144 16.80 -11.31 -5.86
CA THR A 144 17.04 -9.98 -5.28
C THR A 144 16.44 -9.87 -3.89
N VAL A 145 15.28 -10.49 -3.68
CA VAL A 145 14.62 -10.63 -2.37
C VAL A 145 15.44 -11.55 -1.48
N ALA A 146 15.90 -12.69 -1.98
CA ALA A 146 16.73 -13.62 -1.20
C ALA A 146 17.98 -12.92 -0.66
N GLU A 147 18.71 -12.22 -1.54
CA GLU A 147 19.88 -11.43 -1.13
C GLU A 147 19.52 -10.27 -0.20
N PHE A 148 18.32 -9.68 -0.33
CA PHE A 148 17.85 -8.68 0.61
C PHE A 148 17.65 -9.28 2.01
N VAL A 149 16.99 -10.44 2.11
CA VAL A 149 16.74 -11.13 3.39
C VAL A 149 18.04 -11.57 4.04
N ARG A 150 18.98 -12.15 3.28
CA ARG A 150 20.31 -12.52 3.82
C ARG A 150 21.02 -11.32 4.44
N ARG A 151 21.03 -10.17 3.75
CA ARG A 151 21.64 -8.94 4.28
C ARG A 151 20.90 -8.41 5.50
N LEU A 152 19.57 -8.37 5.45
CA LEU A 152 18.73 -7.98 6.58
C LEU A 152 19.08 -8.82 7.83
N LEU A 153 19.11 -10.15 7.70
CA LEU A 153 19.38 -11.05 8.82
C LEU A 153 20.81 -10.91 9.36
N ARG A 154 21.80 -10.70 8.48
CA ARG A 154 23.18 -10.41 8.87
C ARG A 154 23.33 -9.10 9.63
N GLU A 155 22.51 -8.09 9.33
CA GLU A 155 22.49 -6.84 10.10
C GLU A 155 21.77 -7.04 11.44
N VAL A 156 20.64 -7.76 11.45
CA VAL A 156 19.82 -7.98 12.66
C VAL A 156 20.54 -8.83 13.70
N VAL A 157 21.27 -9.88 13.28
CA VAL A 157 22.00 -10.77 14.21
C VAL A 157 23.07 -10.03 15.03
N THR A 158 23.53 -8.86 14.58
CA THR A 158 24.47 -8.04 15.34
C THR A 158 23.85 -7.39 16.58
N LYS A 159 22.50 -7.32 16.63
CA LYS A 159 21.74 -6.64 17.69
C LYS A 159 20.89 -7.61 18.51
N ILE A 160 20.32 -8.63 17.87
CA ILE A 160 19.31 -9.52 18.46
C ILE A 160 19.61 -10.97 18.02
N SER A 161 19.34 -11.94 18.90
CA SER A 161 19.46 -13.35 18.57
C SER A 161 18.48 -13.75 17.46
N LEU A 162 18.93 -14.53 16.48
CA LEU A 162 18.08 -15.00 15.38
C LEU A 162 16.89 -15.85 15.84
N PHE A 163 17.00 -16.52 16.99
CA PHE A 163 15.89 -17.28 17.61
C PHE A 163 14.72 -16.39 18.06
N ASP A 164 15.00 -15.10 18.28
CA ASP A 164 14.00 -14.12 18.68
C ASP A 164 13.48 -13.33 17.47
N VAL A 165 13.89 -13.65 16.23
CA VAL A 165 13.49 -12.93 15.02
C VAL A 165 12.35 -13.63 14.30
N VAL A 166 11.32 -12.85 13.95
CA VAL A 166 10.19 -13.29 13.13
C VAL A 166 10.05 -12.39 11.91
N ILE A 167 10.10 -12.98 10.72
CA ILE A 167 9.90 -12.27 9.45
C ILE A 167 8.46 -12.43 8.97
N VAL A 168 7.85 -11.31 8.57
CA VAL A 168 6.52 -11.25 7.98
C VAL A 168 6.59 -10.63 6.59
N CYS A 169 6.15 -11.39 5.59
CA CYS A 169 6.02 -10.94 4.21
C CYS A 169 4.69 -11.41 3.60
N ASP A 170 4.33 -10.85 2.45
CA ASP A 170 3.15 -11.33 1.73
C ASP A 170 3.45 -12.66 0.98
N ASN A 171 2.42 -13.27 0.41
CA ASN A 171 2.53 -14.52 -0.34
C ASN A 171 2.81 -14.28 -1.84
N ALA A 172 3.40 -13.14 -2.21
CA ALA A 172 3.81 -12.93 -3.59
C ALA A 172 4.87 -13.96 -3.99
N SER A 173 4.84 -14.41 -5.25
CA SER A 173 5.77 -15.44 -5.76
C SER A 173 7.24 -15.04 -5.63
N VAL A 174 7.54 -13.75 -5.60
CA VAL A 174 8.89 -13.20 -5.38
C VAL A 174 9.41 -13.44 -3.96
N HIS A 175 8.53 -13.68 -2.99
CA HIS A 175 8.87 -13.98 -1.60
C HIS A 175 9.02 -15.47 -1.31
N ASN A 176 8.78 -16.35 -2.29
CA ASN A 176 8.98 -17.79 -2.11
C ASN A 176 10.44 -18.16 -1.76
N SER A 177 11.40 -17.28 -2.08
CA SER A 177 12.80 -17.46 -1.71
C SER A 177 13.09 -17.19 -0.23
N VAL A 178 12.18 -16.56 0.51
CA VAL A 178 12.36 -16.23 1.94
C VAL A 178 12.48 -17.51 2.77
N THR A 179 11.62 -18.51 2.50
CA THR A 179 11.65 -19.78 3.22
C THR A 179 12.96 -20.53 2.98
N GLN A 180 13.48 -20.47 1.75
CA GLN A 180 14.77 -21.08 1.41
C GLN A 180 15.93 -20.40 2.13
N VAL A 181 15.89 -19.07 2.28
CA VAL A 181 16.93 -18.32 2.99
C VAL A 181 16.96 -18.67 4.47
N ILE A 182 15.81 -18.72 5.15
CA ILE A 182 15.78 -19.02 6.60
C ILE A 182 16.17 -20.48 6.93
N GLU A 183 16.13 -21.38 5.95
CA GLU A 183 16.60 -22.76 6.08
C GLU A 183 18.13 -22.89 5.94
N GLU A 184 18.83 -21.83 5.51
CA GLU A 184 20.29 -21.83 5.43
C GLU A 184 20.91 -21.96 6.82
N PRO A 185 22.04 -22.70 6.98
CA PRO A 185 22.67 -22.91 8.28
C PRO A 185 23.07 -21.63 9.02
N GLU A 186 23.30 -20.53 8.29
CA GLU A 186 23.63 -19.21 8.85
C GLU A 186 22.44 -18.56 9.57
N PHE A 187 21.20 -18.93 9.22
CA PHE A 187 19.98 -18.27 9.68
C PHE A 187 19.07 -19.14 10.55
N VAL A 188 19.66 -20.18 11.17
CA VAL A 188 18.95 -21.06 12.10
C VAL A 188 18.32 -20.26 13.24
N GLY A 189 17.03 -20.54 13.51
CA GLY A 189 16.25 -19.90 14.56
C GLY A 189 15.27 -18.84 14.07
N VAL A 190 15.45 -18.30 12.86
CA VAL A 190 14.51 -17.33 12.29
C VAL A 190 13.19 -18.00 11.93
N GLU A 191 12.09 -17.42 12.38
CA GLU A 191 10.75 -17.86 11.99
C GLU A 191 10.18 -16.97 10.88
N ALA A 192 9.45 -17.56 9.92
CA ALA A 192 8.68 -16.80 8.94
C ALA A 192 7.18 -17.03 9.12
N ILE A 193 6.42 -15.94 9.21
CA ILE A 193 4.95 -15.96 9.24
C ILE A 193 4.43 -15.35 7.94
N PRO A 194 3.83 -16.16 7.04
CA PRO A 194 3.20 -15.64 5.84
C PRO A 194 1.97 -14.80 6.19
N LEU A 195 1.81 -13.65 5.53
CA LEU A 195 0.64 -12.80 5.70
C LEU A 195 -0.63 -13.50 5.19
N SER A 196 -1.75 -13.27 5.87
CA SER A 196 -3.04 -13.72 5.37
C SER A 196 -3.40 -13.00 4.04
N PRO A 197 -3.94 -13.72 3.03
CA PRO A 197 -4.34 -13.12 1.76
C PRO A 197 -5.26 -11.89 1.93
N TYR A 198 -5.11 -10.92 1.02
CA TYR A 198 -5.95 -9.71 0.97
C TYR A 198 -6.05 -8.97 2.32
N SER A 199 -4.94 -8.88 3.06
CA SER A 199 -4.94 -8.28 4.42
C SER A 199 -3.89 -7.16 4.60
N PRO A 200 -3.85 -6.15 3.70
CA PRO A 200 -2.84 -5.08 3.80
C PRO A 200 -3.00 -4.24 5.07
N MET A 201 -4.21 -4.14 5.64
CA MET A 201 -4.45 -3.41 6.89
C MET A 201 -3.71 -4.02 8.10
N LEU A 202 -3.34 -5.31 8.02
CA LEU A 202 -2.59 -6.01 9.06
C LEU A 202 -1.07 -5.82 8.92
N LYS A 203 -0.61 -5.16 7.85
CA LYS A 203 0.80 -5.00 7.48
C LYS A 203 1.23 -3.55 7.73
N PRO A 204 1.97 -3.23 8.81
CA PRO A 204 2.36 -1.86 9.16
C PRO A 204 3.14 -1.13 8.06
N ILE A 205 3.90 -1.87 7.26
CA ILE A 205 4.74 -1.30 6.20
C ILE A 205 3.93 -0.67 5.06
N GLU A 206 2.66 -1.05 4.87
CA GLU A 206 1.78 -0.39 3.88
C GLU A 206 1.53 1.07 4.25
N ASN A 207 1.24 1.34 5.53
CA ASN A 207 1.07 2.71 6.02
C ASN A 207 2.39 3.48 5.99
N THR A 208 3.50 2.78 6.24
CA THR A 208 4.85 3.35 6.17
C THR A 208 5.15 3.80 4.74
N PHE A 209 4.83 2.95 3.76
CA PHE A 209 4.92 3.28 2.36
C PHE A 209 3.96 4.38 1.95
N SER A 210 2.78 4.51 2.54
CA SER A 210 1.91 5.67 2.28
C SER A 210 2.58 7.00 2.67
N VAL A 211 3.16 7.07 3.87
CA VAL A 211 3.91 8.26 4.34
C VAL A 211 5.12 8.53 3.45
N PHE A 212 5.91 7.50 3.19
CA PHE A 212 7.09 7.55 2.32
C PHE A 212 6.72 8.01 0.90
N LYS A 213 5.65 7.47 0.31
CA LYS A 213 5.14 7.84 -1.03
C LYS A 213 4.79 9.32 -1.10
N SER A 214 4.06 9.80 -0.10
CA SER A 214 3.65 11.19 -0.02
C SER A 214 4.85 12.15 0.10
N ALA A 215 5.87 11.73 0.85
CA ALA A 215 7.11 12.46 1.01
C ALA A 215 7.92 12.53 -0.31
N VAL A 216 8.09 11.40 -1.00
CA VAL A 216 8.77 11.35 -2.30
C VAL A 216 8.05 12.25 -3.32
N GLN A 217 6.72 12.18 -3.38
CA GLN A 217 5.93 13.03 -4.28
C GLN A 217 6.10 14.52 -3.98
N THR A 218 6.19 14.87 -2.69
CA THR A 218 6.41 16.26 -2.27
C THR A 218 7.81 16.73 -2.65
N TYR A 219 8.84 15.93 -2.38
CA TYR A 219 10.22 16.23 -2.77
C TYR A 219 10.35 16.42 -4.29
N LEU A 220 9.78 15.52 -5.09
CA LEU A 220 9.83 15.60 -6.55
C LEU A 220 9.08 16.84 -7.08
N ALA A 221 7.99 17.24 -6.42
CA ALA A 221 7.25 18.45 -6.78
C ALA A 221 8.06 19.72 -6.50
N GLU A 222 8.75 19.79 -5.36
CA GLU A 222 9.60 20.91 -4.96
C GLU A 222 10.80 21.09 -5.90
N HIS A 223 11.38 19.99 -6.39
CA HIS A 223 12.56 19.99 -7.26
C HIS A 223 12.22 19.81 -8.75
N CYS A 224 10.96 20.02 -9.14
CA CYS A 224 10.47 19.71 -10.48
C CYS A 224 11.29 20.41 -11.58
N GLN A 225 11.61 21.70 -11.39
CA GLN A 225 12.40 22.45 -12.38
C GLN A 225 13.80 21.86 -12.58
N GLU A 226 14.50 21.52 -11.49
CA GLU A 226 15.84 20.92 -11.55
C GLU A 226 15.83 19.52 -12.20
N ILE A 227 14.75 18.77 -12.02
CA ILE A 227 14.55 17.45 -12.67
C ILE A 227 14.35 17.61 -14.19
N LEU A 228 13.71 18.70 -14.62
CA LEU A 228 13.44 18.99 -16.03
C LEU A 228 14.66 19.59 -16.74
N THR A 229 15.44 20.44 -16.06
CA THR A 229 16.66 21.05 -16.59
C THR A 229 17.83 20.07 -16.54
N VAL A 230 18.03 19.33 -17.64
CA VAL A 230 19.12 18.36 -17.77
C VAL A 230 20.45 19.09 -18.05
N PRO A 231 21.49 18.93 -17.22
CA PRO A 231 22.81 19.52 -17.46
C PRO A 231 23.48 18.98 -18.73
N SER A 232 24.35 19.79 -19.33
CA SER A 232 25.24 19.32 -20.41
C SER A 232 26.16 18.20 -19.90
N GLY A 233 26.30 17.12 -20.68
CA GLY A 233 27.18 16.00 -20.35
C GLY A 233 26.50 14.82 -19.63
N THR A 234 25.17 14.84 -19.45
CA THR A 234 24.41 13.69 -18.96
C THR A 234 23.19 13.42 -19.83
N THR A 235 22.71 12.17 -19.80
CA THR A 235 21.45 11.84 -20.47
C THR A 235 20.28 12.20 -19.59
N LYS A 236 19.14 12.54 -20.23
CA LYS A 236 17.87 12.76 -19.54
C LYS A 236 17.53 11.61 -18.59
N THR A 237 17.77 10.35 -19.00
CA THR A 237 17.52 9.15 -18.19
C THR A 237 18.38 9.11 -16.94
N LYS A 238 19.70 9.33 -17.06
CA LYS A 238 20.65 9.26 -15.94
C LYS A 238 20.39 10.37 -14.92
N HIS A 239 20.17 11.60 -15.39
CA HIS A 239 19.82 12.76 -14.55
C HIS A 239 18.59 12.49 -13.70
N ARG A 240 17.53 12.05 -14.38
CA ARG A 240 16.23 11.75 -13.78
C ARG A 240 16.28 10.58 -12.80
N ALA A 241 17.01 9.51 -13.14
CA ALA A 241 17.22 8.38 -12.24
C ALA A 241 17.94 8.81 -10.95
N ALA A 242 18.97 9.66 -11.05
CA ALA A 242 19.68 10.18 -9.88
C ALA A 242 18.76 10.99 -8.96
N TRP A 243 17.90 11.84 -9.53
CA TRP A 243 16.89 12.56 -8.77
C TRP A 243 15.88 11.66 -8.08
N LEU A 244 15.40 10.62 -8.76
CA LEU A 244 14.47 9.66 -8.17
C LEU A 244 15.10 8.95 -6.98
N ARG A 245 16.35 8.49 -7.12
CA ARG A 245 17.13 7.87 -6.04
C ARG A 245 17.30 8.82 -4.86
N ARG A 246 17.73 10.06 -5.10
CA ARG A 246 17.89 11.08 -4.05
C ARG A 246 16.58 11.34 -3.33
N ALA A 247 15.48 11.52 -4.06
CA ALA A 247 14.17 11.75 -3.47
C ALA A 247 13.75 10.59 -2.56
N THR A 248 13.98 9.34 -2.97
CA THR A 248 13.66 8.16 -2.15
C THR A 248 14.57 8.03 -0.93
N GLU A 249 15.89 8.22 -1.08
CA GLU A 249 16.83 8.09 0.04
C GLU A 249 16.59 9.20 1.09
N TYR A 250 16.37 10.43 0.64
CA TYR A 250 16.00 11.55 1.52
C TYR A 250 14.65 11.31 2.20
N SER A 251 13.62 10.90 1.46
CA SER A 251 12.29 10.72 2.03
C SER A 251 12.23 9.55 3.02
N MET A 252 12.98 8.47 2.76
CA MET A 252 13.07 7.34 3.70
C MET A 252 13.71 7.81 5.01
N SER A 253 14.87 8.45 4.94
CA SER A 253 15.59 8.92 6.14
C SER A 253 14.87 10.04 6.90
N ALA A 254 14.23 10.97 6.20
CA ALA A 254 13.61 12.14 6.82
C ALA A 254 12.19 11.88 7.36
N LYS A 255 11.47 10.87 6.85
CA LYS A 255 10.06 10.65 7.20
C LYS A 255 9.77 9.28 7.82
N VAL A 256 10.57 8.26 7.57
CA VAL A 256 10.40 6.94 8.19
C VAL A 256 11.32 6.84 9.40
N THR A 257 10.91 7.49 10.49
CA THR A 257 11.69 7.59 11.72
C THR A 257 11.36 6.46 12.70
N SER A 258 12.24 6.25 13.68
CA SER A 258 12.02 5.35 14.82
C SER A 258 10.78 5.70 15.65
N ASP A 259 10.28 6.94 15.56
CA ASP A 259 9.00 7.33 16.19
C ASP A 259 7.77 6.97 15.37
N LEU A 260 7.91 6.84 14.04
CA LEU A 260 6.80 6.57 13.14
C LEU A 260 6.46 5.08 13.10
N CYS A 261 7.46 4.21 12.90
CA CYS A 261 7.26 2.78 12.77
C CYS A 261 6.42 2.17 13.91
N PRO A 262 6.75 2.39 15.21
CA PRO A 262 5.95 1.82 16.30
C PRO A 262 4.52 2.38 16.36
N LYS A 263 4.28 3.63 15.94
CA LYS A 263 2.91 4.16 15.81
C LYS A 263 2.12 3.43 14.72
N LEU A 264 2.77 3.10 13.61
CA LEU A 264 2.14 2.37 12.51
C LEU A 264 1.93 0.89 12.82
N CYS A 265 2.86 0.27 13.57
CA CYS A 265 2.66 -1.08 14.14
C CYS A 265 1.47 -1.11 15.09
N ARG A 266 1.36 -0.15 16.02
CA ARG A 266 0.19 -0.02 16.90
C ARG A 266 -1.10 0.31 16.14
N HIS A 267 -1.02 1.01 15.02
CA HIS A 267 -2.18 1.28 14.19
C HIS A 267 -2.74 -0.01 13.58
N SER A 268 -1.90 -0.93 13.10
CA SER A 268 -2.37 -2.20 12.52
C SER A 268 -3.05 -3.10 13.56
N GLN A 269 -2.66 -3.00 14.83
CA GLN A 269 -3.27 -3.76 15.94
C GLN A 269 -4.77 -3.46 16.13
N ARG A 270 -5.26 -2.29 15.68
CA ARG A 270 -6.71 -1.97 15.69
C ARG A 270 -7.56 -2.98 14.93
N PHE A 271 -6.95 -3.68 13.97
CA PHE A 271 -7.61 -4.69 13.15
C PHE A 271 -7.51 -6.11 13.73
N TYR A 272 -6.83 -6.31 14.86
CA TYR A 272 -6.66 -7.64 15.45
C TYR A 272 -7.98 -8.18 16.01
N ILE A 273 -8.73 -7.37 16.77
CA ILE A 273 -10.03 -7.79 17.33
C ILE A 273 -11.02 -8.17 16.20
N PRO A 274 -11.24 -7.33 15.17
CA PRO A 274 -12.07 -7.72 14.03
C PRO A 274 -11.59 -9.00 13.33
N ALA A 275 -10.28 -9.18 13.16
CA ALA A 275 -9.72 -10.38 12.54
C ALA A 275 -9.98 -11.64 13.38
N LEU A 276 -9.81 -11.57 14.70
CA LEU A 276 -10.08 -12.68 15.63
C LEU A 276 -11.56 -13.06 15.67
N ALA A 277 -12.44 -12.06 15.57
CA ALA A 277 -13.88 -12.23 15.47
C ALA A 277 -14.36 -12.68 14.07
N MET A 278 -13.45 -12.84 13.10
CA MET A 278 -13.77 -13.21 11.71
C MET A 278 -14.75 -12.21 11.05
N ALA A 279 -14.67 -10.94 11.47
CA ALA A 279 -15.49 -9.87 10.93
C ALA A 279 -15.08 -9.53 9.48
N ASP A 280 -16.01 -8.93 8.74
CA ASP A 280 -15.70 -8.32 7.45
C ASP A 280 -14.80 -7.09 7.69
N MET A 281 -13.59 -7.11 7.14
CA MET A 281 -12.64 -6.00 7.26
C MET A 281 -12.46 -5.30 5.92
N PRO A 282 -12.70 -3.97 5.85
CA PRO A 282 -12.54 -3.22 4.61
C PRO A 282 -11.05 -3.12 4.24
N ILE A 283 -10.77 -3.18 2.93
CA ILE A 283 -9.46 -2.82 2.37
C ILE A 283 -9.55 -1.41 1.81
N GLY A 284 -8.63 -0.53 2.24
CA GLY A 284 -8.52 0.84 1.75
C GLY A 284 -9.68 1.72 2.23
N ALA A 285 -9.38 2.66 3.11
CA ALA A 285 -10.24 3.80 3.38
C ALA A 285 -9.74 5.02 2.59
#